data_AF-A0A1Q3KMN7-F1
#
_entry.id   AF-A0A1Q3KMN7-F1
#
_cell.length_a   1.000
_cell.length_b   1.000
_cell.length_c   1.000
_cell.angle_alpha   90.00
_cell.angle_beta   90.00
_cell.angle_gamma   90.00
#
_symmetry.space_group_name_H-M   'P 1'
#
loop_
_entity.id
_entity.type
_entity.pdbx_description
1 polymer ?
#
loop_
_entity_poly.entity_id
_entity_poly.type
_entity_poly.pdbx_seq_one_letter_code
_entity_poly.pdbx_strand_id
1 'polypeptide(L)'
;MTAWRVITAERRMLYSPIGLRLVDDFTGLAPVGAVRAFLDRQTAAGWETTNIKAVRTPSDALTYPGLGRSASAAVQPPMHCRIRIEADLYRPDYLLTSDAIAFDVFPYDDATPPAVVATLPQNVFLLPTPAYGFADHVRVLRGQVTDAVSRPVANVEIMFGATERAASDERGRFALSLRWPALTGAIQIDASDHRTGRTGQINVNLPADLVGAHVIVIS
;
A
#
# COMPACT_ATOMS: atom_id res chain seq x y z
N MET A 1 -38.69 40.59 -21.36
CA MET A 1 -38.84 39.15 -21.66
C MET A 1 -37.57 38.45 -21.21
N THR A 2 -37.65 37.65 -20.14
CA THR A 2 -36.50 36.94 -19.58
C THR A 2 -36.26 35.69 -20.43
N ALA A 3 -35.17 35.66 -21.18
CA ALA A 3 -34.81 34.51 -21.99
C ALA A 3 -34.38 33.36 -21.07
N TRP A 4 -35.14 32.27 -21.07
CA TRP A 4 -34.76 31.03 -20.41
C TRP A 4 -33.60 30.42 -21.20
N ARG A 5 -32.42 30.34 -20.57
CA ARG A 5 -31.26 29.62 -21.10
C ARG A 5 -31.32 28.19 -20.58
N VAL A 6 -31.42 27.22 -21.48
CA VAL A 6 -31.20 25.81 -21.15
C VAL A 6 -29.73 25.66 -20.77
N ILE A 7 -29.46 25.37 -19.50
CA ILE A 7 -28.14 24.91 -19.07
C ILE A 7 -28.04 23.46 -19.56
N THR A 8 -27.25 23.24 -20.60
CA THR A 8 -27.05 21.94 -21.24
C THR A 8 -26.37 20.99 -20.23
N ALA A 9 -27.18 20.31 -19.42
CA ALA A 9 -26.80 19.41 -18.34
C ALA A 9 -25.86 20.03 -17.29
N GLU A 10 -26.36 20.21 -16.07
CA GLU A 10 -25.52 20.40 -14.88
C GLU A 10 -24.66 19.13 -14.69
N ARG A 11 -23.49 19.07 -15.36
CA ARG A 11 -22.53 17.98 -15.22
C ARG A 11 -21.78 18.20 -13.91
N ARG A 12 -22.32 17.64 -12.82
CA ARG A 12 -21.58 17.46 -11.57
C ARG A 12 -20.52 16.40 -11.78
N MET A 13 -19.39 16.77 -12.38
CA MET A 13 -18.23 15.91 -12.44
C MET A 13 -17.49 16.00 -11.11
N LEU A 14 -17.45 14.88 -10.40
CA LEU A 14 -16.70 14.73 -9.17
C LEU A 14 -15.30 14.22 -9.55
N TYR A 15 -14.31 15.12 -9.57
CA TYR A 15 -12.93 14.78 -9.88
C TYR A 15 -12.19 14.31 -8.62
N SER A 16 -11.29 13.35 -8.80
CA SER A 16 -10.30 12.94 -7.81
C SER A 16 -8.95 12.78 -8.52
N PRO A 17 -7.87 13.42 -8.02
CA PRO A 17 -6.54 13.31 -8.62
C PRO A 17 -5.90 11.94 -8.40
N ILE A 18 -6.44 11.14 -7.47
CA ILE A 18 -5.93 9.81 -7.13
C ILE A 18 -7.07 8.87 -6.73
N GLY A 19 -6.86 7.58 -6.91
CA GLY A 19 -7.81 6.52 -6.61
C GLY A 19 -7.06 5.22 -6.36
N LEU A 20 -7.19 4.66 -5.16
CA LEU A 20 -6.47 3.46 -4.73
C LEU A 20 -7.43 2.29 -4.62
N ARG A 21 -7.16 1.18 -5.29
CA ARG A 21 -7.81 -0.10 -5.01
C ARG A 21 -6.90 -0.89 -4.10
N LEU A 22 -7.39 -1.19 -2.90
CA LEU A 22 -6.65 -1.99 -1.93
C LEU A 22 -6.87 -3.47 -2.25
N VAL A 23 -5.79 -4.23 -2.35
CA VAL A 23 -5.83 -5.65 -2.73
C VAL A 23 -5.06 -6.46 -1.69
N ASP A 24 -5.72 -7.43 -1.08
CA ASP A 24 -5.05 -8.46 -0.29
C ASP A 24 -4.17 -9.28 -1.24
N ASP A 25 -2.85 -9.22 -1.07
CA ASP A 25 -1.91 -9.89 -1.97
C ASP A 25 -2.02 -11.42 -1.90
N PHE A 26 -2.44 -11.95 -0.74
CA PHE A 26 -2.58 -13.39 -0.53
C PHE A 26 -3.81 -13.96 -1.24
N THR A 27 -4.95 -13.28 -1.16
CA THR A 27 -6.23 -13.76 -1.75
C THR A 27 -6.58 -13.14 -3.10
N GLY A 28 -5.98 -12.01 -3.46
CA GLY A 28 -6.37 -11.19 -4.61
C GLY A 28 -7.70 -10.46 -4.44
N LEU A 29 -8.31 -10.52 -3.26
CA LEU A 29 -9.60 -9.92 -2.94
C LEU A 29 -9.43 -8.58 -2.19
N ALA A 30 -10.54 -7.99 -1.75
CA ALA A 30 -10.51 -6.83 -0.86
C ALA A 30 -9.91 -7.21 0.51
N PRO A 31 -9.21 -6.28 1.18
CA PRO A 31 -8.61 -6.56 2.48
C PRO A 31 -9.65 -6.83 3.56
N VAL A 32 -9.30 -7.72 4.50
CA VAL A 32 -10.08 -8.00 5.71
C VAL A 32 -9.67 -7.09 6.87
N GLY A 33 -10.63 -6.76 7.74
CA GLY A 33 -10.36 -5.89 8.89
C GLY A 33 -10.25 -4.40 8.53
N ALA A 34 -9.79 -3.60 9.48
CA ALA A 34 -9.73 -2.15 9.33
C ALA A 34 -8.50 -1.71 8.53
N VAL A 35 -8.73 -0.96 7.46
CA VAL A 35 -7.68 -0.24 6.73
C VAL A 35 -8.01 1.24 6.71
N ARG A 36 -7.05 2.08 7.11
CA ARG A 36 -7.19 3.53 7.23
C ARG A 36 -6.24 4.22 6.25
N ALA A 37 -6.76 5.19 5.51
CA ALA A 37 -5.96 6.04 4.64
C ALA A 37 -5.88 7.45 5.22
N PHE A 38 -4.66 7.99 5.28
CA PHE A 38 -4.36 9.34 5.74
C PHE A 38 -3.78 10.12 4.57
N LEU A 39 -4.34 11.30 4.30
CA LEU A 39 -3.80 12.23 3.32
C LEU A 39 -2.92 13.23 4.05
N ASP A 40 -1.64 13.27 3.69
CA ASP A 40 -0.72 14.32 4.11
C ASP A 40 -0.52 15.32 2.95
N ARG A 41 -0.30 16.59 3.29
CA ARG A 41 0.12 17.63 2.35
C ARG A 41 1.51 18.13 2.71
N GLN A 42 2.29 18.50 1.70
CA GLN A 42 3.57 19.15 1.91
C GLN A 42 3.35 20.61 2.30
N THR A 43 4.08 21.06 3.32
CA THR A 43 4.17 22.45 3.77
C THR A 43 5.64 22.87 3.82
N ALA A 44 5.91 24.14 4.13
CA ALA A 44 7.27 24.61 4.37
C ALA A 44 7.96 23.93 5.56
N ALA A 45 7.19 23.45 6.55
CA ALA A 45 7.70 22.76 7.73
C ALA A 45 7.83 21.24 7.55
N GLY A 46 7.41 20.69 6.40
CA GLY A 46 7.38 19.26 6.14
C GLY A 46 5.97 18.76 5.83
N TRP A 47 5.75 17.46 6.03
CA TRP A 47 4.47 16.79 5.78
C TRP A 47 3.50 17.00 6.94
N GLU A 48 2.28 17.45 6.64
CA GLU A 48 1.21 17.66 7.61
C GLU A 48 0.00 16.80 7.25
N THR A 49 -0.52 16.01 8.19
CA THR A 49 -1.74 15.22 8.00
C THR A 49 -2.96 16.14 7.91
N THR A 50 -3.76 15.96 6.86
CA THR A 50 -4.99 16.71 6.63
C THR A 50 -6.18 16.08 7.35
N ASN A 51 -7.26 16.84 7.52
CA ASN A 51 -8.56 16.32 7.98
C ASN A 51 -9.41 15.73 6.84
N ILE A 52 -8.93 15.77 5.59
CA ILE A 52 -9.66 15.26 4.43
C ILE A 52 -9.66 13.73 4.48
N LYS A 53 -10.85 13.15 4.46
CA LYS A 53 -11.04 11.69 4.49
C LYS A 53 -11.19 11.13 3.09
N ALA A 54 -10.62 9.96 2.87
CA ALA A 54 -10.88 9.18 1.67
C ALA A 54 -12.35 8.77 1.61
N VAL A 55 -12.93 8.80 0.42
CA VAL A 55 -14.27 8.29 0.13
C VAL A 55 -14.12 6.98 -0.63
N ARG A 56 -14.81 5.94 -0.16
CA ARG A 56 -14.87 4.64 -0.83
C ARG A 56 -15.94 4.67 -1.92
N THR A 57 -15.56 4.34 -3.15
CA THR A 57 -16.47 4.24 -4.29
C THR A 57 -17.23 2.91 -4.28
N PRO A 58 -18.31 2.76 -5.07
CA PRO A 58 -18.97 1.45 -5.26
C PRO A 58 -18.06 0.38 -5.88
N SER A 59 -17.00 0.78 -6.59
CA SER A 59 -15.95 -0.12 -7.12
C SER A 59 -14.85 -0.45 -6.10
N ASP A 60 -15.07 -0.11 -4.83
CA ASP A 60 -14.17 -0.33 -3.70
C ASP A 60 -12.85 0.46 -3.73
N ALA A 61 -12.76 1.49 -4.58
CA ALA A 61 -11.60 2.35 -4.62
C ALA A 61 -11.68 3.46 -3.57
N LEU A 62 -10.57 3.76 -2.91
CA LEU A 62 -10.39 4.94 -2.06
C LEU A 62 -10.05 6.14 -2.93
N THR A 63 -10.85 7.19 -2.84
CA THR A 63 -10.70 8.42 -3.64
C THR A 63 -10.76 9.65 -2.76
N TYR A 64 -10.36 10.80 -3.29
CA TYR A 64 -10.47 12.10 -2.62
C TYR A 64 -11.24 13.09 -3.50
N PRO A 65 -12.58 12.91 -3.60
CA PRO A 65 -13.45 13.82 -4.32
C PRO A 65 -13.23 15.29 -4.00
N GLY A 66 -13.09 16.13 -5.02
CA GLY A 66 -12.97 17.58 -4.84
C GLY A 66 -11.58 18.05 -4.40
N LEU A 67 -10.62 17.14 -4.23
CA LEU A 67 -9.26 17.50 -3.85
C LEU A 67 -8.61 18.33 -4.97
N GLY A 68 -8.21 19.56 -4.64
CA GLY A 68 -7.72 20.55 -5.60
C GLY A 68 -8.77 21.54 -6.10
N ARG A 69 -10.05 21.39 -5.75
CA ARG A 69 -11.06 22.38 -6.15
C ARG A 69 -10.80 23.72 -5.45
N SER A 70 -10.72 24.79 -6.23
CA SER A 70 -10.42 26.13 -5.73
C SER A 70 -11.26 27.19 -6.43
N ALA A 71 -11.49 28.34 -5.80
CA ALA A 71 -12.15 29.49 -6.44
C ALA A 71 -11.19 30.33 -7.29
N SER A 72 -9.88 30.04 -7.24
CA SER A 72 -8.83 30.79 -7.93
C SER A 72 -7.79 29.83 -8.50
N ALA A 73 -8.24 28.81 -9.23
CA ALA A 73 -7.37 27.72 -9.69
C ALA A 73 -6.24 28.22 -10.59
N ALA A 74 -6.52 29.20 -11.46
CA ALA A 74 -5.56 29.73 -12.44
C ALA A 74 -4.29 30.35 -11.84
N VAL A 75 -4.30 30.75 -10.56
CA VAL A 75 -3.17 31.44 -9.91
C VAL A 75 -2.58 30.65 -8.74
N GLN A 76 -3.13 29.48 -8.43
CA GLN A 76 -2.64 28.64 -7.33
C GLN A 76 -1.60 27.63 -7.85
N PRO A 77 -0.48 27.45 -7.12
CA PRO A 77 0.49 26.42 -7.47
C PRO A 77 -0.05 25.01 -7.18
N PRO A 78 0.51 23.97 -7.80
CA PRO A 78 0.25 22.59 -7.44
C PRO A 78 0.57 22.32 -5.96
N MET A 79 -0.25 21.46 -5.32
CA MET A 79 0.00 20.98 -3.97
C MET A 79 0.59 19.57 -4.05
N HIS A 80 1.71 19.34 -3.36
CA HIS A 80 2.28 18.01 -3.21
C HIS A 80 1.58 17.27 -2.07
N CYS A 81 1.04 16.09 -2.37
CA CYS A 81 0.34 15.24 -1.41
C CYS A 81 0.97 13.86 -1.35
N ARG A 82 0.70 13.16 -0.25
CA ARG A 82 0.99 11.73 -0.14
C ARG A 82 -0.08 11.01 0.66
N ILE A 83 -0.30 9.73 0.36
CA ILE A 83 -1.22 8.87 1.11
C ILE A 83 -0.42 7.86 1.92
N ARG A 84 -0.72 7.77 3.21
CA ARG A 84 -0.28 6.68 4.09
C ARG A 84 -1.45 5.75 4.35
N ILE A 85 -1.21 4.45 4.24
CA ILE A 85 -2.16 3.40 4.58
C ILE A 85 -1.67 2.72 5.87
N GLU A 86 -2.57 2.60 6.83
CA GLU A 86 -2.37 1.85 8.07
C GLU A 86 -3.38 0.69 8.10
N ALA A 87 -2.90 -0.51 8.42
CA ALA A 87 -3.70 -1.72 8.50
C ALA A 87 -3.11 -2.65 9.57
N ASP A 88 -3.96 -3.24 10.40
CA ASP A 88 -3.50 -4.09 11.51
C ASP A 88 -3.05 -5.47 11.01
N LEU A 89 -3.67 -5.96 9.95
CA LEU A 89 -3.43 -7.30 9.39
C LEU A 89 -2.48 -7.28 8.19
N TYR A 90 -2.13 -6.10 7.69
CA TYR A 90 -1.40 -5.95 6.44
C TYR A 90 -0.28 -4.92 6.51
N ARG A 91 0.73 -5.13 5.67
CA ARG A 91 1.79 -4.19 5.34
C ARG A 91 1.60 -3.74 3.88
N PRO A 92 1.38 -2.44 3.60
CA PRO A 92 1.33 -1.98 2.21
C PRO A 92 2.65 -2.23 1.46
N ASP A 93 2.56 -2.73 0.23
CA ASP A 93 3.72 -3.09 -0.61
C ASP A 93 4.63 -1.90 -0.94
N TYR A 94 4.06 -0.70 -1.08
CA TYR A 94 4.86 0.50 -1.32
C TYR A 94 5.86 0.77 -0.18
N LEU A 95 5.61 0.27 1.05
CA LEU A 95 6.52 0.43 2.19
C LEU A 95 7.88 -0.24 1.97
N LEU A 96 7.95 -1.21 1.07
CA LEU A 96 9.20 -1.84 0.66
C LEU A 96 10.18 -0.82 0.03
N THR A 97 9.68 0.27 -0.56
CA THR A 97 10.52 1.25 -1.28
C THR A 97 10.30 2.70 -0.84
N SER A 98 9.13 3.05 -0.32
CA SER A 98 8.72 4.42 0.01
C SER A 98 7.85 4.46 1.26
N ASP A 99 7.82 5.58 1.99
CA ASP A 99 6.97 5.69 3.20
C ASP A 99 5.50 6.02 2.91
N ALA A 100 5.20 6.42 1.67
CA ALA A 100 3.86 6.83 1.24
C ALA A 100 3.74 6.83 -0.29
N ILE A 101 2.50 6.92 -0.77
CA ILE A 101 2.18 7.10 -2.19
C ILE A 101 2.10 8.60 -2.46
N ALA A 102 3.13 9.17 -3.10
CA ALA A 102 3.20 10.60 -3.42
C ALA A 102 2.52 10.92 -4.76
N PHE A 103 1.89 12.09 -4.85
CA PHE A 103 1.23 12.58 -6.06
C PHE A 103 1.00 14.10 -5.98
N ASP A 104 0.82 14.73 -7.15
CA ASP A 104 0.54 16.16 -7.25
C ASP A 104 -0.94 16.43 -7.42
N VAL A 105 -1.42 17.47 -6.75
CA VAL A 105 -2.79 17.98 -6.85
C VAL A 105 -2.74 19.33 -7.55
N PHE A 106 -3.21 19.36 -8.79
CA PHE A 106 -3.34 20.59 -9.55
C PHE A 106 -4.67 21.29 -9.22
N PRO A 107 -4.66 22.59 -8.86
CA PRO A 107 -5.89 23.33 -8.64
C PRO A 107 -6.78 23.32 -9.87
N TYR A 108 -8.08 23.20 -9.67
CA TYR A 108 -9.05 23.25 -10.77
C TYR A 108 -10.36 23.94 -10.34
N ASP A 109 -11.06 24.47 -11.33
CA ASP A 109 -12.39 25.07 -11.22
C ASP A 109 -13.19 24.87 -12.50
N ASP A 110 -14.37 25.47 -12.58
CA ASP A 110 -15.27 25.30 -13.71
C ASP A 110 -14.76 26.01 -14.99
N ALA A 111 -13.86 27.00 -14.85
CA ALA A 111 -13.20 27.70 -15.97
C ALA A 111 -11.83 27.10 -16.33
N THR A 112 -11.23 26.37 -15.39
CA THR A 112 -9.91 25.75 -15.44
C THR A 112 -10.08 24.27 -15.07
N PRO A 113 -10.61 23.44 -15.99
CA PRO A 113 -10.88 22.04 -15.68
C PRO A 113 -9.58 21.27 -15.41
N PRO A 114 -9.62 20.13 -14.69
CA PRO A 114 -8.44 19.32 -14.45
C PRO A 114 -7.72 18.96 -15.76
N ALA A 115 -6.44 19.35 -15.87
CA ALA A 115 -5.63 19.10 -17.06
C ALA A 115 -5.30 17.61 -17.26
N VAL A 116 -5.27 16.84 -16.16
CA VAL A 116 -4.95 15.41 -16.15
C VAL A 116 -6.09 14.64 -15.49
N VAL A 117 -6.69 13.74 -16.26
CA VAL A 117 -7.59 12.71 -15.72
C VAL A 117 -6.71 11.55 -15.27
N ALA A 118 -6.66 11.30 -13.97
CA ALA A 118 -5.87 10.20 -13.44
C ALA A 118 -6.39 8.85 -13.95
N THR A 119 -5.48 7.95 -14.33
CA THR A 119 -5.82 6.56 -14.65
C THR A 119 -6.11 5.82 -13.34
N LEU A 120 -7.39 5.73 -12.97
CA LEU A 120 -7.85 5.18 -11.70
C LEU A 120 -8.66 3.90 -11.87
N PRO A 121 -8.68 3.02 -10.85
CA PRO A 121 -7.84 3.05 -9.65
C PRO A 121 -6.48 2.37 -9.85
N GLN A 122 -5.44 2.85 -9.17
CA GLN A 122 -4.18 2.13 -9.03
C GLN A 122 -4.29 1.09 -7.92
N ASN A 123 -3.74 -0.12 -8.14
CA ASN A 123 -3.73 -1.15 -7.12
C ASN A 123 -2.64 -0.85 -6.08
N VAL A 124 -2.98 -1.05 -4.81
CA VAL A 124 -2.02 -1.09 -3.70
C VAL A 124 -2.13 -2.47 -3.09
N PHE A 125 -1.07 -3.25 -3.20
CA PHE A 125 -1.04 -4.59 -2.64
C PHE A 125 -0.76 -4.53 -1.14
N LEU A 126 -1.49 -5.33 -0.39
CA LEU A 126 -1.45 -5.41 1.05
C LEU A 126 -0.89 -6.79 1.41
N LEU A 127 0.38 -6.80 1.80
CA LEU A 127 1.11 -8.01 2.16
C LEU A 127 0.68 -8.48 3.56
N PRO A 128 0.42 -9.78 3.79
CA PRO A 128 0.05 -10.28 5.11
C PRO A 128 1.12 -10.00 6.17
N THR A 129 0.68 -9.60 7.36
CA THR A 129 1.54 -9.48 8.56
C THR A 129 1.50 -10.77 9.38
N PRO A 130 2.34 -10.92 10.42
CA PRO A 130 2.21 -12.02 11.38
C PRO A 130 0.83 -12.13 12.05
N ALA A 131 0.09 -11.02 12.18
CA ALA A 131 -1.25 -10.99 12.76
C ALA A 131 -2.36 -11.46 11.80
N TYR A 132 -2.04 -11.64 10.51
CA TYR A 132 -3.01 -12.09 9.51
C TYR A 132 -3.55 -13.50 9.85
N GLY A 133 -4.87 -13.62 9.84
CA GLY A 133 -5.60 -14.85 10.15
C GLY A 133 -5.63 -15.82 8.98
N PHE A 134 -4.49 -16.44 8.66
CA PHE A 134 -4.45 -17.51 7.67
C PHE A 134 -5.37 -18.67 8.07
N ALA A 135 -6.04 -19.27 7.09
CA ALA A 135 -6.83 -20.48 7.33
C ALA A 135 -5.91 -21.66 7.72
N ASP A 136 -6.40 -22.58 8.56
CA ASP A 136 -5.60 -23.66 9.17
C ASP A 136 -4.90 -24.59 8.17
N HIS A 137 -5.41 -24.69 6.94
CA HIS A 137 -4.82 -25.51 5.88
C HIS A 137 -3.66 -24.81 5.15
N VAL A 138 -3.43 -23.52 5.42
CA VAL A 138 -2.35 -22.74 4.82
C VAL A 138 -1.08 -22.99 5.62
N ARG A 139 -0.05 -23.51 4.96
CA ARG A 139 1.29 -23.61 5.55
C ARG A 139 1.89 -22.20 5.62
N VAL A 140 2.35 -21.80 6.79
CA VAL A 140 2.90 -20.45 7.02
C VAL A 140 4.26 -20.59 7.67
N LEU A 141 5.28 -20.05 7.02
CA LEU A 141 6.59 -19.86 7.61
C LEU A 141 6.61 -18.56 8.41
N ARG A 142 6.97 -18.64 9.68
CA ARG A 142 7.07 -17.48 10.57
C ARG A 142 8.52 -17.25 10.98
N GLY A 143 8.89 -15.99 11.09
CA GLY A 143 10.25 -15.64 11.46
C GLY A 143 10.45 -14.15 11.68
N GLN A 144 11.72 -13.78 11.75
CA GLN A 144 12.18 -12.42 11.94
C GLN A 144 13.33 -12.11 10.99
N VAL A 145 13.37 -10.88 10.48
CA VAL A 145 14.50 -10.34 9.73
C VAL A 145 15.31 -9.44 10.65
N THR A 146 16.63 -9.65 10.67
CA THR A 146 17.56 -8.81 11.43
C THR A 146 18.74 -8.37 10.58
N ASP A 147 19.39 -7.27 10.98
CA ASP A 147 20.70 -6.91 10.43
C ASP A 147 21.83 -7.75 11.05
N ALA A 148 23.07 -7.51 10.58
CA ALA A 148 24.27 -8.19 11.06
C ALA A 148 24.58 -7.98 12.57
N VAL A 149 23.96 -6.99 13.22
CA VAL A 149 24.09 -6.73 14.66
C VAL A 149 22.81 -7.11 15.43
N SER A 150 22.00 -7.98 14.83
CA SER A 150 20.77 -8.55 15.41
C SER A 150 19.67 -7.54 15.73
N ARG A 151 19.65 -6.38 15.06
CA ARG A 151 18.53 -5.43 15.16
C ARG A 151 17.43 -5.81 14.18
N PRO A 152 16.15 -5.74 14.58
CA PRO A 152 15.04 -6.02 13.67
C PRO A 152 15.03 -5.02 12.51
N VAL A 153 14.74 -5.52 11.30
CA VAL A 153 14.60 -4.68 10.11
C VAL A 153 13.18 -4.81 9.56
N ALA A 154 12.48 -3.68 9.46
CA ALA A 154 11.13 -3.57 8.93
C ALA A 154 11.15 -3.36 7.41
N ASN A 155 10.01 -3.59 6.74
CA ASN A 155 9.84 -3.35 5.30
C ASN A 155 10.79 -4.16 4.39
N VAL A 156 11.38 -5.22 4.93
CA VAL A 156 12.09 -6.21 4.13
C VAL A 156 11.06 -7.09 3.46
N GLU A 157 11.21 -7.31 2.16
CA GLU A 157 10.44 -8.29 1.41
C GLU A 157 10.97 -9.69 1.71
N ILE A 158 10.08 -10.61 2.07
CA ILE A 158 10.40 -12.03 2.22
C ILE A 158 9.67 -12.77 1.09
N MET A 159 10.38 -13.61 0.34
CA MET A 159 9.84 -14.25 -0.85
C MET A 159 10.20 -15.73 -0.95
N PHE A 160 9.28 -16.51 -1.50
CA PHE A 160 9.55 -17.83 -2.05
C PHE A 160 9.04 -17.90 -3.50
N GLY A 161 9.96 -18.23 -4.43
CA GLY A 161 9.64 -18.26 -5.86
C GLY A 161 9.21 -16.87 -6.36
N ALA A 162 8.25 -16.83 -7.29
CA ALA A 162 7.81 -15.58 -7.91
C ALA A 162 6.50 -15.01 -7.34
N THR A 163 5.80 -15.75 -6.49
CA THR A 163 4.39 -15.45 -6.13
C THR A 163 4.13 -15.41 -4.64
N GLU A 164 4.91 -16.09 -3.81
CA GLU A 164 4.69 -16.06 -2.36
C GLU A 164 5.55 -14.96 -1.76
N ARG A 165 4.90 -13.92 -1.26
CA ARG A 165 5.55 -12.72 -0.74
C ARG A 165 4.93 -12.32 0.60
N ALA A 166 5.77 -11.77 1.46
CA ALA A 166 5.38 -11.12 2.71
C ALA A 166 6.31 -9.95 2.98
N ALA A 167 5.95 -9.10 3.94
CA ALA A 167 6.84 -8.05 4.42
C ALA A 167 7.03 -8.15 5.93
N SER A 168 8.22 -7.82 6.40
CA SER A 168 8.52 -7.73 7.83
C SER A 168 7.85 -6.52 8.48
N ASP A 169 7.33 -6.71 9.70
CA ASP A 169 6.71 -5.67 10.53
C ASP A 169 7.76 -4.76 11.22
N GLU A 170 7.34 -3.78 12.03
CA GLU A 170 8.24 -2.87 12.78
C GLU A 170 9.18 -3.60 13.74
N ARG A 171 8.85 -4.83 14.12
CA ARG A 171 9.67 -5.72 14.95
C ARG A 171 10.48 -6.69 14.10
N GLY A 172 10.50 -6.52 12.78
CA GLY A 172 11.17 -7.39 11.82
C GLY A 172 10.45 -8.72 11.58
N ARG A 173 9.26 -8.95 12.15
CA ARG A 173 8.58 -10.24 12.08
C ARG A 173 7.81 -10.39 10.78
N PHE A 174 7.76 -11.60 10.25
CA PHE A 174 7.00 -11.89 9.03
C PHE A 174 6.19 -13.19 9.17
N ALA A 175 5.20 -13.35 8.29
CA ALA A 175 4.48 -14.59 8.06
C ALA A 175 4.30 -14.80 6.56
N LEU A 176 5.05 -15.76 6.01
CA LEU A 176 5.05 -16.09 4.58
C LEU A 176 4.15 -17.31 4.32
N SER A 177 3.14 -17.15 3.48
CA SER A 177 2.34 -18.27 3.01
C SER A 177 3.12 -19.15 2.04
N LEU A 178 2.99 -20.46 2.21
CA LEU A 178 3.66 -21.48 1.41
C LEU A 178 2.61 -22.40 0.77
N ARG A 179 1.82 -21.88 -0.17
CA ARG A 179 0.75 -22.66 -0.83
C ARG A 179 1.33 -23.60 -1.87
N TRP A 180 2.26 -23.09 -2.69
CA TRP A 180 2.77 -23.78 -3.87
C TRP A 180 4.04 -24.65 -3.72
N PRO A 181 4.90 -24.53 -2.69
CA PRO A 181 6.04 -25.42 -2.57
C PRO A 181 5.63 -26.88 -2.39
N ALA A 182 6.55 -27.80 -2.73
CA ALA A 182 6.40 -29.23 -2.43
C ALA A 182 6.06 -29.46 -0.95
N LEU A 183 5.35 -30.54 -0.65
CA LEU A 183 4.94 -30.87 0.73
C LEU A 183 6.13 -31.18 1.63
N THR A 184 7.21 -31.71 1.05
CA THR A 184 8.41 -32.15 1.73
C THR A 184 9.64 -31.71 0.95
N GLY A 185 10.70 -31.34 1.66
CA GLY A 185 12.00 -31.03 1.06
C GLY A 185 12.54 -29.66 1.47
N ALA A 186 13.78 -29.40 1.07
CA ALA A 186 14.44 -28.12 1.29
C ALA A 186 13.91 -27.08 0.29
N ILE A 187 13.56 -25.89 0.79
CA ILE A 187 13.26 -24.71 0.01
C ILE A 187 14.14 -23.55 0.48
N GLN A 188 14.45 -22.64 -0.43
CA GLN A 188 15.17 -21.41 -0.11
C GLN A 188 14.19 -20.25 0.00
N ILE A 189 14.36 -19.44 1.05
CA ILE A 189 13.58 -18.23 1.29
C ILE A 189 14.53 -17.05 1.21
N ASP A 190 14.17 -16.06 0.41
CA ASP A 190 14.96 -14.87 0.18
C ASP A 190 14.37 -13.69 0.96
N ALA A 191 15.25 -12.79 1.41
CA ALA A 191 14.89 -11.53 2.04
C ALA A 191 15.64 -10.37 1.36
N SER A 192 14.91 -9.32 0.99
CA SER A 192 15.45 -8.16 0.27
C SER A 192 14.97 -6.84 0.86
N ASP A 193 15.91 -6.02 1.33
CA ASP A 193 15.69 -4.62 1.71
C ASP A 193 15.95 -3.74 0.48
N HIS A 194 14.88 -3.39 -0.23
CA HIS A 194 14.97 -2.62 -1.48
C HIS A 194 15.47 -1.18 -1.26
N ARG A 195 15.40 -0.65 -0.04
CA ARG A 195 15.82 0.73 0.26
C ARG A 195 17.32 0.82 0.45
N THR A 196 17.92 -0.23 1.00
CA THR A 196 19.37 -0.27 1.25
C THR A 196 20.12 -1.20 0.28
N GLY A 197 19.41 -2.05 -0.47
CA GLY A 197 20.00 -3.10 -1.31
C GLY A 197 20.56 -4.29 -0.53
N ARG A 198 20.25 -4.42 0.76
CA ARG A 198 20.75 -5.52 1.61
C ARG A 198 19.91 -6.77 1.35
N THR A 199 20.55 -7.93 1.37
CA THR A 199 19.86 -9.20 1.11
C THR A 199 20.28 -10.27 2.10
N GLY A 200 19.46 -11.32 2.20
CA GLY A 200 19.70 -12.49 3.02
C GLY A 200 18.88 -13.68 2.53
N GLN A 201 19.26 -14.87 2.95
CA GLN A 201 18.58 -16.11 2.55
C GLN A 201 18.67 -17.15 3.65
N ILE A 202 17.67 -18.04 3.72
CA ILE A 202 17.70 -19.22 4.58
C ILE A 202 17.19 -20.45 3.82
N ASN A 203 17.67 -21.63 4.22
CA ASN A 203 17.14 -22.91 3.77
C ASN A 203 16.20 -23.47 4.83
N VAL A 204 15.01 -23.89 4.41
CA VAL A 204 13.92 -24.40 5.25
C VAL A 204 13.53 -25.79 4.77
N ASN A 205 13.49 -26.77 5.66
CA ASN A 205 13.09 -28.14 5.40
C ASN A 205 11.63 -28.37 5.78
N LEU A 206 10.78 -28.59 4.79
CA LEU A 206 9.35 -28.81 5.00
C LEU A 206 9.03 -30.28 5.31
N PRO A 207 8.03 -30.56 6.18
CA PRO A 207 7.27 -29.59 6.98
C PRO A 207 7.92 -29.27 8.34
N ALA A 208 9.05 -29.91 8.68
CA ALA A 208 9.67 -29.86 10.01
C ALA A 208 9.92 -28.43 10.50
N ASP A 209 10.40 -27.57 9.60
CA ASP A 209 10.76 -26.20 9.92
C ASP A 209 9.55 -25.25 10.00
N LEU A 210 8.32 -25.70 9.72
CA LEU A 210 7.12 -24.86 9.91
C LEU A 210 6.77 -24.63 11.38
N VAL A 211 7.27 -25.47 12.29
CA VAL A 211 6.95 -25.41 13.73
C VAL A 211 7.83 -24.39 14.47
N GLY A 212 8.98 -24.02 13.88
CA GLY A 212 9.98 -23.12 14.48
C GLY A 212 9.85 -21.66 14.06
N ALA A 213 10.51 -20.78 14.81
CA ALA A 213 10.75 -19.39 14.41
C ALA A 213 12.11 -19.29 13.71
N HIS A 214 12.13 -18.70 12.52
CA HIS A 214 13.36 -18.53 11.74
C HIS A 214 13.90 -17.12 11.84
N VAL A 215 15.23 -16.98 11.71
CA VAL A 215 15.89 -15.68 11.62
C VAL A 215 16.59 -15.58 10.28
N ILE A 216 16.27 -14.55 9.50
CA ILE A 216 16.99 -14.19 8.28
C ILE A 216 17.86 -12.98 8.59
N VAL A 217 19.17 -13.14 8.46
CA VAL A 217 20.12 -12.02 8.60
C VAL A 217 20.34 -11.41 7.23
N ILE A 218 20.14 -10.09 7.12
CA ILE A 218 20.48 -9.33 5.90
C ILE A 218 21.74 -8.50 6.11
N SER A 219 22.56 -8.40 5.06
CA SER A 219 23.83 -7.66 5.05
C SER A 219 24.04 -6.88 3.78
#